data_AF-K7Z8G2-F1
#
_entry.id   AF-K7Z8G2-F1
#
_cell.length_a   1.000
_cell.length_b   1.000
_cell.length_c   1.000
_cell.angle_alpha   90.00
_cell.angle_beta   90.00
_cell.angle_gamma   90.00
#
_symmetry.space_group_name_H-M   'P 1'
#
loop_
_entity.id
_entity.type
_entity.pdbx_description
1 polymer ?
#
loop_
_entity_poly.entity_id
_entity_poly.type
_entity_poly.pdbx_seq_one_letter_code
_entity_poly.pdbx_strand_id
1 'polypeptide(L)'
;MAFFLVFLFSWSVFAGEPDNFSARRDKNAVVANAEINRVVNSILAMALDNYNYSSKSCDRKRFLKYLEDDLDRNLPQITKALYFNVPQAGPKHHSEVPYAAGRPYTQLYFSQSAKVQVKGQTFFVGFDKIDHFFSHGSMYWDMVGQDAKLPADKVKKALEVGVMQENATWGLQRPGVKSYADLMANYKGLYFWRDLFDGAPPFIVCKNGKFEKNREFDLANYFEPVMDETINCSSFADQEIHDRITAVTKKWNLNCPVDANACATAKKNHGDKSAFLLHPLCLGTGSSQIEKASPMTTKDVIDTAQAAMSGGGDYLLFKLFGEKKKKGAQ
;
A
#
# COMPACT_ATOMS: atom_id res chain seq x y z
N MET A 1 -11.65 39.73 24.25
CA MET A 1 -11.07 38.38 24.38
C MET A 1 -12.07 37.39 23.82
N ALA A 2 -11.85 36.90 22.59
CA ALA A 2 -12.66 35.84 22.00
C ALA A 2 -11.71 34.67 21.69
N PHE A 3 -11.83 33.60 22.45
CA PHE A 3 -11.12 32.35 22.22
C PHE A 3 -11.72 31.67 20.99
N PHE A 4 -11.01 31.74 19.85
CA PHE A 4 -11.29 30.87 18.71
C PHE A 4 -10.74 29.47 19.03
N LEU A 5 -11.61 28.57 19.47
CA LEU A 5 -11.37 27.13 19.46
C LEU A 5 -11.33 26.67 18.00
N VAL A 6 -10.14 26.67 17.41
CA VAL A 6 -9.89 25.97 16.15
C VAL A 6 -9.83 24.49 16.46
N PHE A 7 -10.95 23.78 16.28
CA PHE A 7 -10.94 22.34 16.14
C PHE A 7 -10.17 21.98 14.87
N LEU A 8 -8.88 21.69 15.02
CA LEU A 8 -8.11 20.97 14.02
C LEU A 8 -8.65 19.54 14.00
N PHE A 9 -9.69 19.29 13.21
CA PHE A 9 -9.98 17.95 12.73
C PHE A 9 -8.83 17.56 11.80
N SER A 10 -7.78 16.97 12.36
CA SER A 10 -6.85 16.15 11.58
C SER A 10 -7.65 14.94 11.11
N TRP A 11 -8.01 14.90 9.84
CA TRP A 11 -8.55 13.71 9.21
C TRP A 11 -7.41 12.69 9.23
N SER A 12 -7.50 11.80 10.20
CA SER A 12 -6.56 10.73 10.38
C SER A 12 -6.51 9.86 9.13
N VAL A 13 -5.32 9.72 8.57
CA VAL A 13 -4.98 8.63 7.66
C VAL A 13 -4.97 7.36 8.52
N PHE A 14 -6.15 6.78 8.73
CA PHE A 14 -6.32 5.48 9.36
C PHE A 14 -6.38 4.43 8.25
N ALA A 15 -5.41 3.51 8.24
CA ALA A 15 -5.42 2.37 7.34
C ALA A 15 -6.67 1.53 7.62
N GLY A 16 -7.56 1.42 6.63
CA GLY A 16 -8.69 0.51 6.66
C GLY A 16 -8.26 -0.81 6.04
N GLU A 17 -8.35 -1.90 6.80
CA GLU A 17 -8.02 -3.22 6.27
C GLU A 17 -9.10 -3.67 5.27
N PRO A 18 -8.73 -3.94 4.01
CA PRO A 18 -9.67 -4.26 2.96
C PRO A 18 -10.31 -5.62 3.20
N ASP A 19 -11.58 -5.75 2.85
CA ASP A 19 -12.28 -7.01 3.02
C ASP A 19 -12.16 -7.92 1.78
N ASN A 20 -10.94 -8.43 1.57
CA ASN A 20 -10.72 -9.45 0.54
C ASN A 20 -11.54 -10.73 0.80
N PHE A 21 -11.94 -11.00 2.06
CA PHE A 21 -12.77 -12.16 2.40
C PHE A 21 -14.16 -12.04 1.80
N SER A 22 -14.81 -10.89 1.89
CA SER A 22 -16.09 -10.66 1.23
C SER A 22 -15.97 -10.49 -0.27
N ALA A 23 -14.88 -9.91 -0.78
CA ALA A 23 -14.65 -9.80 -2.22
C ALA A 23 -14.67 -11.18 -2.91
N ARG A 24 -14.14 -12.22 -2.26
CA ARG A 24 -14.20 -13.60 -2.74
C ARG A 24 -15.59 -14.20 -2.88
N ARG A 25 -16.55 -13.65 -2.14
CA ARG A 25 -17.95 -14.10 -2.18
C ARG A 25 -18.75 -13.41 -3.27
N ASP A 26 -18.22 -12.34 -3.85
CA ASP A 26 -18.86 -11.64 -4.94
C ASP A 26 -18.78 -12.46 -6.23
N LYS A 27 -19.88 -13.13 -6.55
CA LYS A 27 -20.04 -13.93 -7.78
C LYS A 27 -20.01 -13.08 -9.04
N ASN A 28 -20.26 -11.78 -8.93
CA ASN A 28 -20.29 -10.84 -10.05
C ASN A 28 -18.95 -10.12 -10.23
N ALA A 29 -17.94 -10.41 -9.40
CA ALA A 29 -16.62 -9.82 -9.51
C ALA A 29 -15.98 -10.16 -10.87
N VAL A 30 -15.73 -9.12 -11.66
CA VAL A 30 -15.04 -9.20 -12.96
C VAL A 30 -13.56 -8.85 -12.81
N VAL A 31 -12.73 -9.40 -13.69
CA VAL A 31 -11.29 -9.12 -13.70
C VAL A 31 -11.07 -7.66 -14.12
N ALA A 32 -10.39 -6.90 -13.29
CA ALA A 32 -10.27 -5.45 -13.38
C ALA A 32 -8.92 -4.95 -13.94
N ASN A 33 -8.12 -5.85 -14.53
CA ASN A 33 -6.75 -5.53 -14.95
C ASN A 33 -6.69 -4.38 -15.95
N ALA A 34 -7.56 -4.40 -16.95
CA ALA A 34 -7.56 -3.41 -18.02
C ALA A 34 -7.88 -2.02 -17.47
N GLU A 35 -8.85 -1.92 -16.56
CA GLU A 35 -9.29 -0.67 -15.95
C GLU A 35 -8.25 -0.09 -15.01
N ILE A 36 -7.59 -0.93 -14.19
CA ILE A 36 -6.48 -0.50 -13.34
C ILE A 36 -5.34 0.03 -14.22
N ASN A 37 -4.91 -0.74 -15.22
CA ASN A 37 -3.85 -0.32 -16.14
C ASN A 37 -4.23 0.99 -16.86
N ARG A 38 -5.47 1.13 -17.33
CA ARG A 38 -5.97 2.34 -17.99
C ARG A 38 -5.89 3.55 -17.07
N VAL A 39 -6.36 3.44 -15.83
CA VAL A 39 -6.36 4.53 -14.84
C VAL A 39 -4.93 4.97 -14.54
N VAL A 40 -4.03 4.04 -14.21
CA VAL A 40 -2.64 4.36 -13.88
C VAL A 40 -1.93 5.01 -15.07
N ASN A 41 -2.05 4.44 -16.27
CA ASN A 41 -1.41 5.01 -17.47
C ASN A 41 -1.97 6.38 -17.85
N SER A 42 -3.26 6.63 -17.59
CA SER A 42 -3.87 7.93 -17.82
C SER A 42 -3.32 8.98 -16.86
N ILE A 43 -3.13 8.63 -15.58
CA ILE A 43 -2.51 9.53 -14.59
C ILE A 43 -1.05 9.82 -14.97
N LEU A 44 -0.28 8.80 -15.35
CA LEU A 44 1.10 9.00 -15.81
C LEU A 44 1.18 9.89 -17.06
N ALA A 45 0.29 9.70 -18.03
CA ALA A 45 0.23 10.54 -19.22
C ALA A 45 -0.11 12.00 -18.88
N MET A 46 -1.13 12.23 -18.05
CA MET A 46 -1.49 13.58 -17.61
C MET A 46 -0.36 14.26 -16.85
N ALA A 47 0.35 13.52 -15.99
CA ALA A 47 1.48 14.05 -15.24
C ALA A 47 2.64 14.47 -16.18
N LEU A 48 2.93 13.66 -17.19
CA LEU A 48 3.94 13.97 -18.22
C LEU A 48 3.56 15.23 -19.00
N ASP A 49 2.31 15.32 -19.47
CA ASP A 49 1.84 16.46 -20.27
C ASP A 49 1.88 17.76 -19.47
N ASN A 50 1.37 17.75 -18.23
CA ASN A 50 1.37 18.92 -17.34
C ASN A 50 2.80 19.35 -16.96
N TYR A 51 3.70 18.40 -16.73
CA TYR A 51 5.09 18.71 -16.42
C TYR A 51 5.82 19.30 -17.64
N ASN A 52 5.66 18.70 -18.82
CA ASN A 52 6.29 19.20 -20.05
C ASN A 52 5.72 20.55 -20.51
N TYR A 53 4.46 20.86 -20.14
CA TYR A 53 3.88 22.18 -20.38
C TYR A 53 4.55 23.26 -19.50
N SER A 54 4.85 22.93 -18.24
CA SER A 54 5.42 23.87 -17.26
C SER A 54 6.96 23.88 -17.20
N SER A 55 7.63 22.88 -17.80
CA SER A 55 9.09 22.72 -17.81
C SER A 55 9.59 22.31 -19.18
N LYS A 56 10.69 22.92 -19.65
CA LYS A 56 11.42 22.52 -20.87
C LYS A 56 12.66 21.67 -20.56
N SER A 57 12.71 21.05 -19.38
CA SER A 57 13.84 20.25 -18.90
C SER A 57 13.38 18.95 -18.26
N CYS A 58 14.16 17.89 -18.46
CA CYS A 58 13.94 16.57 -17.87
C CYS A 58 14.54 16.44 -16.45
N ASP A 59 14.18 17.34 -15.54
CA ASP A 59 14.59 17.23 -14.14
C ASP A 59 13.80 16.11 -13.44
N ARG A 60 14.48 14.98 -13.19
CA ARG A 60 13.90 13.78 -12.55
C ARG A 60 13.37 14.08 -11.16
N LYS A 61 14.12 14.81 -10.33
CA LYS A 61 13.77 15.07 -8.93
C LYS A 61 12.51 15.93 -8.85
N ARG A 62 12.43 16.95 -9.69
CA ARG A 62 11.26 17.82 -9.76
C ARG A 62 10.04 17.08 -10.31
N PHE A 63 10.22 16.21 -11.31
CA PHE A 63 9.13 15.37 -11.83
C PHE A 63 8.62 14.36 -10.80
N LEU A 64 9.51 13.67 -10.08
CA LEU A 64 9.10 12.73 -9.01
C LEU A 64 8.25 13.43 -7.96
N LYS A 65 8.68 14.61 -7.48
CA LYS A 65 7.89 15.40 -6.53
C LYS A 65 6.54 15.83 -7.09
N TYR A 66 6.47 16.11 -8.40
CA TYR A 66 5.22 16.45 -9.08
C TYR A 66 4.29 15.21 -9.14
N LEU A 67 4.83 14.04 -9.49
CA LEU A 67 4.07 12.80 -9.64
C LEU A 67 3.58 12.24 -8.30
N GLU A 68 4.36 12.40 -7.22
CA GLU A 68 3.92 12.09 -5.86
C GLU A 68 2.60 12.80 -5.50
N ASP A 69 2.36 14.01 -5.99
CA ASP A 69 1.12 14.74 -5.70
C ASP A 69 -0.10 14.04 -6.32
N ASP A 70 0.08 13.38 -7.47
CA ASP A 70 -0.98 12.69 -8.21
C ASP A 70 -1.17 11.22 -7.76
N LEU A 71 -0.08 10.55 -7.35
CA LEU A 71 -0.09 9.13 -6.97
C LEU A 71 -0.10 8.85 -5.46
N ASP A 72 0.27 9.81 -4.61
CA ASP A 72 0.52 9.58 -3.17
C ASP A 72 -0.28 10.53 -2.23
N ARG A 73 -0.58 11.78 -2.63
CA ARG A 73 -1.06 12.77 -1.63
C ARG A 73 -2.56 12.74 -1.30
N ASN A 74 -2.83 12.48 -0.01
CA ASN A 74 -3.94 12.95 0.85
C ASN A 74 -5.33 13.09 0.16
N LEU A 75 -6.01 11.94 0.02
CA LEU A 75 -7.03 11.60 -1.00
C LEU A 75 -6.41 11.43 -2.39
N PRO A 76 -5.48 10.46 -2.56
CA PRO A 76 -4.79 10.25 -3.82
C PRO A 76 -5.78 10.23 -4.97
N GLN A 77 -5.46 11.02 -6.00
CA GLN A 77 -6.24 11.04 -7.23
C GLN A 77 -6.38 9.63 -7.78
N ILE A 78 -5.35 8.79 -7.59
CA ILE A 78 -5.39 7.39 -7.97
C ILE A 78 -6.45 6.60 -7.19
N THR A 79 -6.47 6.61 -5.87
CA THR A 79 -7.46 5.85 -5.09
C THR A 79 -8.88 6.29 -5.46
N LYS A 80 -9.13 7.60 -5.56
CA LYS A 80 -10.42 8.12 -6.02
C LYS A 80 -10.74 7.68 -7.46
N ALA A 81 -9.78 7.77 -8.38
CA ALA A 81 -9.95 7.36 -9.76
C ALA A 81 -10.26 5.86 -9.86
N LEU A 82 -9.57 5.02 -9.10
CA LEU A 82 -9.82 3.58 -9.01
C LEU A 82 -11.25 3.33 -8.52
N TYR A 83 -11.66 3.96 -7.41
CA TYR A 83 -13.03 3.86 -6.89
C TYR A 83 -14.10 4.18 -7.95
N PHE A 84 -13.91 5.21 -8.78
CA PHE A 84 -14.92 5.58 -9.78
C PHE A 84 -14.82 4.84 -11.11
N ASN A 85 -13.69 4.20 -11.43
CA ASN A 85 -13.42 3.69 -12.78
C ASN A 85 -13.12 2.19 -12.84
N VAL A 86 -12.88 1.54 -11.70
CA VAL A 86 -12.48 0.15 -11.64
C VAL A 86 -13.62 -0.69 -11.07
N PRO A 87 -13.97 -1.83 -11.71
CA PRO A 87 -14.93 -2.77 -11.14
C PRO A 87 -14.53 -3.20 -9.73
N GLN A 88 -15.40 -2.92 -8.77
CA GLN A 88 -15.21 -3.26 -7.37
C GLN A 88 -15.76 -4.66 -7.09
N ALA A 89 -15.09 -5.36 -6.19
CA ALA A 89 -15.51 -6.62 -5.61
C ALA A 89 -15.53 -6.46 -4.09
N GLY A 90 -16.61 -6.92 -3.46
CA GLY A 90 -16.79 -6.75 -2.03
C GLY A 90 -18.25 -6.57 -1.63
N PRO A 91 -18.51 -6.46 -0.33
CA PRO A 91 -19.87 -6.23 0.16
C PRO A 91 -20.35 -4.82 -0.21
N LYS A 92 -21.66 -4.58 -0.20
CA LYS A 92 -22.19 -3.22 -0.44
C LYS A 92 -22.43 -2.45 0.84
N HIS A 93 -22.45 -3.16 1.97
CA HIS A 93 -22.74 -2.61 3.28
C HIS A 93 -21.65 -2.96 4.28
N HIS A 94 -21.30 -2.00 5.14
CA HIS A 94 -20.31 -2.17 6.19
C HIS A 94 -20.65 -3.30 7.18
N SER A 95 -21.95 -3.61 7.40
CA SER A 95 -22.36 -4.73 8.26
C SER A 95 -21.93 -6.11 7.75
N GLU A 96 -21.50 -6.19 6.49
CA GLU A 96 -21.10 -7.44 5.85
C GLU A 96 -19.59 -7.71 5.93
N VAL A 97 -18.78 -6.76 6.43
CA VAL A 97 -17.32 -6.96 6.54
C VAL A 97 -16.92 -7.63 7.88
N PRO A 98 -15.99 -8.60 7.91
CA PRO A 98 -15.53 -9.23 9.14
C PRO A 98 -14.94 -8.21 10.13
N TYR A 99 -14.23 -7.19 9.61
CA TYR A 99 -13.58 -6.16 10.41
C TYR A 99 -14.56 -5.19 11.10
N ALA A 100 -15.80 -5.10 10.63
CA ALA A 100 -16.87 -4.33 11.27
C ALA A 100 -17.31 -4.94 12.61
N ALA A 101 -17.02 -6.23 12.80
CA ALA A 101 -17.23 -6.87 14.09
C ALA A 101 -16.16 -6.48 15.11
N GLY A 102 -15.02 -5.87 14.74
CA GLY A 102 -13.94 -5.50 15.65
C GLY A 102 -14.26 -4.34 16.62
N ARG A 103 -13.24 -3.65 17.14
CA ARG A 103 -13.41 -2.52 18.07
C ARG A 103 -14.10 -1.34 17.36
N PRO A 104 -14.75 -0.40 18.08
CA PRO A 104 -15.41 0.76 17.46
C PRO A 104 -14.53 1.58 16.50
N TYR A 105 -13.21 1.59 16.72
CA TYR A 105 -12.24 2.26 15.84
C TYR A 105 -11.86 1.43 14.60
N THR A 106 -12.11 0.11 14.57
CA THR A 106 -11.94 -0.74 13.38
C THR A 106 -13.19 -0.73 12.49
N GLN A 107 -14.31 -0.20 12.99
CA GLN A 107 -15.58 -0.05 12.24
C GLN A 107 -15.55 1.07 11.20
N LEU A 108 -14.38 1.65 10.91
CA LEU A 108 -14.34 3.00 10.36
C LEU A 108 -14.05 3.06 8.87
N TYR A 109 -13.46 2.05 8.21
CA TYR A 109 -13.14 2.20 6.78
C TYR A 109 -13.29 0.90 5.99
N PHE A 110 -14.44 0.81 5.34
CA PHE A 110 -14.73 -0.09 4.25
C PHE A 110 -13.86 0.26 3.05
N SER A 111 -12.91 -0.62 2.67
CA SER A 111 -12.17 -0.50 1.42
C SER A 111 -12.57 -1.61 0.47
N GLN A 112 -12.87 -1.24 -0.78
CA GLN A 112 -13.25 -2.17 -1.83
C GLN A 112 -12.02 -2.91 -2.35
N SER A 113 -12.22 -4.12 -2.85
CA SER A 113 -11.17 -4.86 -3.55
C SER A 113 -11.43 -4.84 -5.05
N ALA A 114 -10.42 -5.19 -5.84
CA ALA A 114 -10.57 -5.56 -7.23
C ALA A 114 -10.14 -7.01 -7.41
N LYS A 115 -10.88 -7.74 -8.25
CA LYS A 115 -10.45 -9.05 -8.74
C LYS A 115 -9.42 -8.83 -9.85
N VAL A 116 -8.25 -9.43 -9.71
CA VAL A 116 -7.15 -9.32 -10.67
C VAL A 116 -6.68 -10.69 -11.11
N GLN A 117 -6.07 -10.76 -12.29
CA GLN A 117 -5.48 -11.98 -12.81
C GLN A 117 -4.05 -11.74 -13.29
N VAL A 118 -3.07 -12.37 -12.67
CA VAL A 118 -1.65 -12.21 -13.03
C VAL A 118 -1.02 -13.58 -13.23
N LYS A 119 -0.38 -13.79 -14.38
CA LYS A 119 0.37 -15.02 -14.70
C LYS A 119 -0.46 -16.30 -14.44
N GLY A 120 -1.73 -16.27 -14.84
CA GLY A 120 -2.67 -17.39 -14.66
C GLY A 120 -3.30 -17.52 -13.26
N GLN A 121 -2.88 -16.72 -12.28
CA GLN A 121 -3.44 -16.74 -10.92
C GLN A 121 -4.47 -15.63 -10.74
N THR A 122 -5.63 -15.97 -10.17
CA THR A 122 -6.70 -15.02 -9.87
C THR A 122 -6.77 -14.77 -8.37
N PHE A 123 -6.77 -13.50 -7.98
CA PHE A 123 -6.79 -13.08 -6.58
C PHE A 123 -7.47 -11.71 -6.45
N PHE A 124 -7.66 -11.25 -5.22
CA PHE A 124 -8.25 -9.97 -4.89
C PHE A 124 -7.21 -9.05 -4.27
N VAL A 125 -7.23 -7.78 -4.64
CA VAL A 125 -6.34 -6.75 -4.10
C VAL A 125 -7.21 -5.62 -3.60
N GLY A 126 -7.07 -5.27 -2.33
CA GLY A 126 -7.72 -4.09 -1.75
C GLY A 126 -7.25 -2.81 -2.44
N PHE A 127 -8.12 -1.83 -2.62
CA PHE A 127 -7.72 -0.52 -3.14
C PHE A 127 -6.74 0.20 -2.21
N ASP A 128 -6.76 -0.09 -0.92
CA ASP A 128 -5.72 0.39 0.00
C ASP A 128 -4.37 -0.27 -0.31
N LYS A 129 -4.31 -1.56 -0.69
CA LYS A 129 -3.05 -2.19 -1.12
C LYS A 129 -2.50 -1.53 -2.39
N ILE A 130 -3.38 -1.07 -3.27
CA ILE A 130 -2.99 -0.26 -4.43
C ILE A 130 -2.48 1.11 -3.99
N ASP A 131 -3.11 1.73 -2.99
CA ASP A 131 -2.61 2.97 -2.37
C ASP A 131 -1.20 2.76 -1.81
N HIS A 132 -1.01 1.78 -0.92
CA HIS A 132 0.27 1.36 -0.35
C HIS A 132 1.37 1.12 -1.40
N PHE A 133 1.00 0.50 -2.52
CA PHE A 133 1.90 0.31 -3.66
C PHE A 133 2.44 1.63 -4.22
N PHE A 134 1.63 2.69 -4.29
CA PHE A 134 2.10 3.99 -4.75
C PHE A 134 2.70 4.84 -3.63
N SER A 135 1.98 5.01 -2.51
CA SER A 135 2.35 5.89 -1.40
C SER A 135 3.56 5.37 -0.62
N HIS A 136 3.38 4.26 0.08
CA HIS A 136 4.43 3.63 0.87
C HIS A 136 5.54 3.03 -0.01
N GLY A 137 5.22 2.64 -1.24
CA GLY A 137 6.21 2.31 -2.27
C GLY A 137 7.19 3.45 -2.55
N SER A 138 6.70 4.69 -2.62
CA SER A 138 7.55 5.88 -2.78
C SER A 138 8.42 6.10 -1.55
N MET A 139 7.84 5.93 -0.35
CA MET A 139 8.59 6.01 0.91
C MET A 139 9.75 5.01 0.94
N TYR A 140 9.54 3.75 0.51
CA TYR A 140 10.61 2.76 0.42
C TYR A 140 11.66 3.16 -0.60
N TRP A 141 11.26 3.74 -1.73
CA TRP A 141 12.17 4.24 -2.75
C TRP A 141 13.09 5.35 -2.21
N ASP A 142 12.57 6.25 -1.39
CA ASP A 142 13.37 7.28 -0.71
C ASP A 142 14.32 6.72 0.33
N MET A 143 13.88 5.68 1.08
CA MET A 143 14.70 4.99 2.08
C MET A 143 15.90 4.28 1.46
N VAL A 144 15.75 3.75 0.24
CA VAL A 144 16.90 3.19 -0.50
C VAL A 144 17.78 4.27 -1.15
N GLY A 145 17.42 5.55 -0.99
CA GLY A 145 18.14 6.69 -1.54
C GLY A 145 17.93 6.88 -3.04
N GLN A 146 16.80 6.39 -3.56
CA GLN A 146 16.48 6.41 -4.99
C GLN A 146 17.59 5.77 -5.85
N ASP A 147 18.21 4.71 -5.33
CA ASP A 147 19.29 3.98 -5.99
C ASP A 147 18.74 2.89 -6.92
N ALA A 148 18.96 3.05 -8.22
CA ALA A 148 18.54 2.12 -9.26
C ALA A 148 18.96 0.66 -9.00
N LYS A 149 20.04 0.43 -8.26
CA LYS A 149 20.55 -0.92 -7.94
C LYS A 149 19.81 -1.60 -6.80
N LEU A 150 18.99 -0.88 -6.03
CA LEU A 150 18.30 -1.36 -4.84
C LEU A 150 19.24 -2.13 -3.88
N PRO A 151 20.21 -1.45 -3.24
CA PRO A 151 21.16 -2.08 -2.33
C PRO A 151 20.46 -2.91 -1.26
N ALA A 152 20.88 -4.17 -1.09
CA ALA A 152 20.15 -5.15 -0.29
C ALA A 152 20.00 -4.74 1.19
N ASP A 153 21.02 -4.08 1.75
CA ASP A 153 21.02 -3.53 3.11
C ASP A 153 19.96 -2.44 3.29
N LYS A 154 19.84 -1.52 2.34
CA LYS A 154 18.84 -0.45 2.38
C LYS A 154 17.43 -0.97 2.15
N VAL A 155 17.26 -1.91 1.22
CA VAL A 155 15.96 -2.58 0.99
C VAL A 155 15.52 -3.30 2.26
N LYS A 156 16.43 -4.03 2.92
CA LYS A 156 16.14 -4.67 4.20
C LYS A 156 15.72 -3.64 5.25
N LYS A 157 16.41 -2.50 5.33
CA LYS A 157 16.06 -1.45 6.28
C LYS A 157 14.66 -0.87 6.02
N ALA A 158 14.28 -0.66 4.77
CA ALA A 158 12.94 -0.22 4.41
C ALA A 158 11.87 -1.25 4.82
N LEU A 159 12.13 -2.55 4.61
CA LEU A 159 11.25 -3.63 5.07
C LEU A 159 11.12 -3.68 6.60
N GLU A 160 12.21 -3.50 7.34
CA GLU A 160 12.21 -3.41 8.80
C GLU A 160 11.34 -2.24 9.29
N VAL A 161 11.39 -1.09 8.60
CA VAL A 161 10.52 0.05 8.90
C VAL A 161 9.05 -0.27 8.64
N GLY A 162 8.72 -0.95 7.54
CA GLY A 162 7.35 -1.40 7.29
C GLY A 162 6.82 -2.31 8.39
N VAL A 163 7.59 -3.35 8.75
CA VAL A 163 7.23 -4.26 9.85
C VAL A 163 7.03 -3.50 11.16
N MET A 164 7.88 -2.50 11.43
CA MET A 164 7.75 -1.65 12.60
C MET A 164 6.45 -0.83 12.59
N GLN A 165 6.07 -0.25 11.45
CA GLN A 165 4.83 0.50 11.29
C GLN A 165 3.60 -0.38 11.55
N GLU A 166 3.58 -1.57 10.96
CA GLU A 166 2.53 -2.58 11.15
C GLU A 166 2.47 -3.12 12.58
N ASN A 167 3.61 -3.29 13.24
CA ASN A 167 3.63 -3.74 14.63
C ASN A 167 3.18 -2.65 15.62
N ALA A 168 3.15 -1.39 15.20
CA ALA A 168 2.93 -0.24 16.07
C ALA A 168 1.64 0.50 15.69
N THR A 169 1.70 1.84 15.65
CA THR A 169 0.54 2.73 15.56
C THR A 169 -0.33 2.50 14.32
N TRP A 170 0.23 2.06 13.20
CA TRP A 170 -0.51 1.90 11.95
C TRP A 170 -1.12 0.53 11.74
N GLY A 171 -0.69 -0.49 12.50
CA GLY A 171 -1.30 -1.81 12.49
C GLY A 171 -1.77 -2.26 13.89
N LEU A 172 -1.01 -3.12 14.57
CA LEU A 172 -1.45 -3.80 15.79
C LEU A 172 -1.89 -2.87 16.94
N GLN A 173 -1.41 -1.62 17.05
CA GLN A 173 -1.84 -0.74 18.15
C GLN A 173 -3.19 -0.06 17.93
N ARG A 174 -3.49 0.41 16.71
CA ARG A 174 -4.71 1.19 16.44
C ARG A 174 -5.79 0.35 15.75
N PRO A 175 -5.63 -0.10 14.49
CA PRO A 175 -6.60 -1.01 13.89
C PRO A 175 -6.58 -2.41 14.53
N GLY A 176 -5.48 -2.79 15.21
CA GLY A 176 -5.39 -4.12 15.83
C GLY A 176 -5.17 -5.24 14.81
N VAL A 177 -4.77 -4.87 13.59
CA VAL A 177 -4.49 -5.76 12.47
C VAL A 177 -3.12 -5.40 11.93
N LYS A 178 -2.34 -6.40 11.54
CA LYS A 178 -1.09 -6.26 10.81
C LYS A 178 -1.24 -6.95 9.47
N SER A 179 -1.11 -6.19 8.39
CA SER A 179 -1.29 -6.69 7.04
C SER A 179 0.06 -7.00 6.39
N TYR A 180 0.30 -8.28 6.15
CA TYR A 180 1.44 -8.70 5.35
C TYR A 180 1.23 -8.39 3.85
N ALA A 181 -0.01 -8.19 3.42
CA ALA A 181 -0.34 -7.72 2.08
C ALA A 181 0.11 -6.26 1.87
N ASP A 182 -0.02 -5.39 2.88
CA ASP A 182 0.55 -4.03 2.84
C ASP A 182 2.07 -4.06 2.70
N LEU A 183 2.75 -4.90 3.48
CA LEU A 183 4.20 -5.06 3.37
C LEU A 183 4.63 -5.50 1.97
N MET A 184 3.88 -6.42 1.35
CA MET A 184 4.11 -6.82 -0.04
C MET A 184 3.83 -5.68 -1.03
N ALA A 185 2.73 -4.94 -0.86
CA ALA A 185 2.38 -3.80 -1.70
C ALA A 185 3.47 -2.72 -1.66
N ASN A 186 3.90 -2.32 -0.47
CA ASN A 186 4.99 -1.36 -0.26
C ASN A 186 6.27 -1.82 -0.97
N TYR A 187 6.65 -3.09 -0.78
CA TYR A 187 7.83 -3.68 -1.39
C TYR A 187 7.77 -3.73 -2.92
N LYS A 188 6.61 -4.00 -3.51
CA LYS A 188 6.44 -3.97 -4.97
C LYS A 188 6.39 -2.55 -5.51
N GLY A 189 5.84 -1.63 -4.73
CA GLY A 189 5.82 -0.20 -5.00
C GLY A 189 7.20 0.40 -5.20
N LEU A 190 8.16 0.00 -4.36
CA LEU A 190 9.59 0.33 -4.51
C LEU A 190 10.10 0.08 -5.94
N TYR A 191 9.76 -1.08 -6.53
CA TYR A 191 10.19 -1.42 -7.88
C TYR A 191 9.50 -0.57 -8.95
N PHE A 192 8.24 -0.21 -8.76
CA PHE A 192 7.54 0.72 -9.65
C PHE A 192 8.22 2.08 -9.70
N TRP A 193 8.56 2.65 -8.55
CA TRP A 193 9.23 3.96 -8.48
C TRP A 193 10.62 3.94 -9.09
N ARG A 194 11.41 2.88 -8.87
CA ARG A 194 12.67 2.65 -9.59
C ARG A 194 12.43 2.61 -11.10
N ASP A 195 11.41 1.85 -11.52
CA ASP A 195 11.15 1.57 -12.92
C ASP A 195 10.67 2.78 -13.73
N LEU A 196 10.25 3.87 -13.06
CA LEU A 196 9.92 5.13 -13.72
C LEU A 196 11.06 5.61 -14.61
N PHE A 197 12.30 5.55 -14.12
CA PHE A 197 13.46 6.10 -14.81
C PHE A 197 14.60 5.11 -15.04
N ASP A 198 14.67 4.05 -14.23
CA ASP A 198 15.85 3.17 -14.18
C ASP A 198 15.48 1.69 -14.38
N GLY A 199 14.24 1.42 -14.76
CA GLY A 199 13.81 0.09 -15.20
C GLY A 199 14.43 -0.30 -16.54
N ALA A 200 14.28 -1.58 -16.92
CA ALA A 200 14.75 -2.10 -18.20
C ALA A 200 13.58 -2.76 -18.97
N PRO A 201 12.83 -2.02 -19.81
CA PRO A 201 12.96 -0.58 -20.11
C PRO A 201 12.37 0.32 -19.00
N PRO A 202 12.76 1.60 -18.92
CA PRO A 202 12.13 2.54 -18.01
C PRO A 202 10.74 2.95 -18.51
N PHE A 203 9.85 3.41 -17.63
CA PHE A 203 8.55 3.97 -18.03
C PHE A 203 8.69 5.30 -18.77
N ILE A 204 9.66 6.11 -18.38
CA ILE A 204 9.82 7.48 -18.82
C ILE A 204 11.25 7.68 -19.30
N VAL A 205 11.40 8.28 -20.48
CA VAL A 205 12.69 8.66 -21.05
C VAL A 205 12.70 10.15 -21.34
N CYS A 206 13.88 10.76 -21.30
CA CYS A 206 14.05 12.13 -21.78
C CYS A 206 14.41 12.12 -23.26
N LYS A 207 13.60 12.78 -24.08
CA LYS A 207 13.91 13.04 -25.49
C LYS A 207 13.68 14.50 -25.81
N ASN A 208 14.65 15.13 -26.48
CA ASN A 208 14.56 16.53 -26.91
C ASN A 208 14.16 17.50 -25.78
N GLY A 209 14.66 17.27 -24.56
CA GLY A 209 14.36 18.10 -23.39
C GLY A 209 12.97 17.91 -22.77
N LYS A 210 12.20 16.91 -23.23
CA LYS A 210 10.88 16.55 -22.69
C LYS A 210 10.86 15.11 -22.19
N PHE A 211 10.08 14.87 -21.14
CA PHE A 211 9.81 13.50 -20.73
C PHE A 211 8.78 12.87 -21.68
N GLU A 212 9.07 11.66 -22.16
CA GLU A 212 8.17 10.87 -22.98
C GLU A 212 7.91 9.53 -22.31
N LYS A 213 6.68 9.03 -22.47
CA LYS A 213 6.34 7.66 -22.09
C LYS A 213 7.06 6.68 -23.02
N ASN A 214 7.80 5.76 -22.43
CA ASN A 214 8.59 4.74 -23.13
C ASN A 214 7.93 3.36 -23.08
N ARG A 215 7.16 3.06 -22.04
CA ARG A 215 6.29 1.88 -21.97
C ARG A 215 5.09 2.15 -21.08
N GLU A 216 4.05 1.33 -21.23
CA GLU A 216 2.87 1.36 -20.37
C GLU A 216 3.16 0.66 -19.02
N PHE A 217 2.54 1.17 -17.96
CA PHE A 217 2.30 0.43 -16.75
C PHE A 217 1.41 -0.79 -17.05
N ASP A 218 1.85 -1.92 -16.53
CA ASP A 218 1.06 -3.14 -16.48
C ASP A 218 1.21 -3.75 -15.10
N LEU A 219 0.09 -3.85 -14.38
CA LEU A 219 0.03 -4.38 -13.03
C LEU A 219 0.60 -5.79 -12.95
N ALA A 220 0.54 -6.59 -14.02
CA ALA A 220 1.06 -7.96 -14.03
C ALA A 220 2.57 -8.06 -13.78
N ASN A 221 3.30 -6.95 -13.91
CA ASN A 221 4.73 -6.86 -13.57
C ASN A 221 4.98 -6.71 -12.07
N TYR A 222 4.00 -6.25 -11.31
CA TYR A 222 4.18 -5.82 -9.91
C TYR A 222 3.30 -6.59 -8.93
N PHE A 223 2.04 -6.83 -9.31
CA PHE A 223 1.04 -7.41 -8.42
C PHE A 223 1.26 -8.90 -8.30
N GLU A 224 1.10 -9.41 -7.08
CA GLU A 224 1.28 -10.82 -6.76
C GLU A 224 0.15 -11.30 -5.85
N PRO A 225 -0.18 -12.61 -5.89
CA PRO A 225 -1.26 -13.19 -5.09
C PRO A 225 -1.16 -12.90 -3.59
N VAL A 226 0.04 -12.73 -3.04
CA VAL A 226 0.25 -12.45 -1.61
C VAL A 226 0.03 -10.98 -1.22
N MET A 227 -0.47 -10.14 -2.14
CA MET A 227 -1.19 -8.90 -1.82
C MET A 227 -2.66 -9.14 -1.46
N ASP A 228 -3.10 -10.40 -1.51
CA ASP A 228 -4.42 -10.81 -1.08
C ASP A 228 -4.38 -11.27 0.38
N GLU A 229 -5.10 -10.59 1.27
CA GLU A 229 -5.06 -10.86 2.72
C GLU A 229 -5.64 -12.21 3.12
N THR A 230 -6.45 -12.82 2.27
CA THR A 230 -6.91 -14.18 2.56
C THR A 230 -5.87 -15.22 2.12
N ILE A 231 -4.84 -14.83 1.37
CA ILE A 231 -3.68 -15.67 1.02
C ILE A 231 -2.55 -15.35 2.00
N ASN A 232 -2.14 -14.09 2.10
CA ASN A 232 -1.12 -13.62 3.02
C ASN A 232 -1.79 -13.09 4.29
N CYS A 233 -2.13 -14.02 5.18
CA CYS A 233 -2.96 -13.77 6.35
C CYS A 233 -2.50 -12.58 7.19
N SER A 234 -3.46 -11.81 7.70
CA SER A 234 -3.16 -10.78 8.69
C SER A 234 -2.92 -11.37 10.08
N SER A 235 -2.16 -10.66 10.91
CA SER A 235 -2.09 -10.91 12.35
C SER A 235 -2.98 -9.94 13.11
N PHE A 236 -3.44 -10.33 14.30
CA PHE A 236 -4.39 -9.59 15.13
C PHE A 236 -3.81 -9.35 16.53
N ALA A 237 -4.11 -8.18 17.09
CA ALA A 237 -3.53 -7.73 18.35
C ALA A 237 -3.96 -8.57 19.57
N ASP A 238 -5.17 -9.14 19.53
CA ASP A 238 -5.74 -9.94 20.59
C ASP A 238 -6.67 -11.04 20.07
N GLN A 239 -6.99 -11.99 20.96
CA GLN A 239 -7.87 -13.13 20.68
C GLN A 239 -9.29 -12.66 20.31
N GLU A 240 -9.75 -11.53 20.84
CA GLU A 240 -11.11 -11.03 20.59
C GLU A 240 -11.27 -10.63 19.12
N ILE A 241 -10.34 -9.84 18.57
CA ILE A 241 -10.37 -9.45 17.15
C ILE A 241 -10.30 -10.69 16.26
N HIS A 242 -9.36 -11.60 16.57
CA HIS A 242 -9.21 -12.86 15.85
C HIS A 242 -10.53 -13.65 15.82
N ASP A 243 -11.13 -13.92 16.98
CA ASP A 243 -12.33 -14.76 17.08
C ASP A 243 -13.53 -14.16 16.36
N ARG A 244 -13.67 -12.82 16.39
CA ARG A 244 -14.75 -12.13 15.67
C ARG A 244 -14.59 -12.27 14.15
N ILE A 245 -13.38 -12.09 13.62
CA ILE A 245 -13.09 -12.26 12.19
C ILE A 245 -13.29 -13.73 11.80
N THR A 246 -12.71 -14.67 12.56
CA THR A 246 -12.86 -16.11 12.34
C THR A 246 -14.31 -16.56 12.38
N ALA A 247 -15.13 -16.03 13.28
CA ALA A 247 -16.55 -16.36 13.36
C ALA A 247 -17.32 -15.96 12.09
N VAL A 248 -16.91 -14.87 11.43
CA VAL A 248 -17.49 -14.44 10.16
C VAL A 248 -16.95 -15.29 9.00
N THR A 249 -15.65 -15.44 8.87
CA THR A 249 -15.02 -16.17 7.75
C THR A 249 -15.32 -17.66 7.76
N LYS A 250 -15.49 -18.27 8.95
CA LYS A 250 -15.93 -19.66 9.11
C LYS A 250 -17.33 -19.90 8.55
N LYS A 251 -18.27 -18.95 8.70
CA LYS A 251 -19.61 -19.04 8.08
C LYS A 251 -19.53 -19.03 6.56
N TRP A 252 -18.42 -18.55 6.00
CA TRP A 252 -18.16 -18.50 4.56
C TRP A 252 -17.30 -19.65 4.07
N ASN A 253 -16.94 -20.58 4.96
CA ASN A 253 -16.03 -21.68 4.67
C ASN A 253 -14.67 -21.20 4.10
N LEU A 254 -14.20 -20.04 4.58
CA LEU A 254 -12.90 -19.47 4.23
C LEU A 254 -11.92 -19.66 5.39
N ASN A 255 -10.81 -20.34 5.10
CA ASN A 255 -9.66 -20.44 5.99
C ASN A 255 -8.49 -19.66 5.36
N CYS A 256 -7.62 -19.07 6.18
CA CYS A 256 -6.42 -18.42 5.70
C CYS A 256 -5.17 -19.28 6.00
N PRO A 257 -4.28 -19.53 5.03
CA PRO A 257 -4.35 -19.10 3.64
C PRO A 257 -5.39 -19.87 2.82
N VAL A 258 -6.13 -19.20 1.93
CA VAL A 258 -7.04 -19.87 0.98
C VAL A 258 -6.29 -20.56 -0.16
N ASP A 259 -5.06 -20.14 -0.42
CA ASP A 259 -4.17 -20.72 -1.43
C ASP A 259 -2.74 -20.86 -0.85
N ALA A 260 -2.44 -22.04 -0.30
CA ALA A 260 -1.12 -22.34 0.23
C ALA A 260 -0.02 -22.42 -0.84
N ASN A 261 -0.37 -22.70 -2.11
CA ASN A 261 0.60 -22.76 -3.20
C ASN A 261 1.09 -21.36 -3.58
N ALA A 262 0.20 -20.37 -3.52
CA ALA A 262 0.57 -18.97 -3.68
C ALA A 262 1.57 -18.53 -2.59
N CYS A 263 1.34 -18.90 -1.32
CA CYS A 263 2.31 -18.67 -0.23
C CYS A 263 3.67 -19.32 -0.54
N ALA A 264 3.69 -20.61 -0.93
CA ALA A 264 4.92 -21.34 -1.23
C ALA A 264 5.70 -20.72 -2.40
N THR A 265 4.99 -20.27 -3.43
CA THR A 265 5.55 -19.57 -4.58
C THR A 265 6.17 -18.24 -4.17
N ALA A 266 5.47 -17.45 -3.37
CA ALA A 266 5.99 -16.18 -2.85
C ALA A 266 7.21 -16.39 -1.94
N LYS A 267 7.19 -17.42 -1.07
CA LYS A 267 8.33 -17.79 -0.23
C LYS A 267 9.58 -18.08 -1.07
N LYS A 268 9.41 -18.85 -2.16
CA LYS A 268 10.50 -19.14 -3.09
C LYS A 268 10.99 -17.89 -3.83
N ASN A 269 10.08 -17.05 -4.30
CA ASN A 269 10.41 -15.88 -5.12
C ASN A 269 11.13 -14.77 -4.33
N HIS A 270 10.82 -14.62 -3.05
CA HIS A 270 11.35 -13.51 -2.23
C HIS A 270 12.51 -13.93 -1.31
N GLY A 271 12.76 -15.24 -1.16
CA GLY A 271 13.91 -15.77 -0.41
C GLY A 271 13.98 -15.19 1.01
N ASP A 272 15.14 -14.63 1.38
CA ASP A 272 15.35 -14.06 2.72
C ASP A 272 14.40 -12.91 3.06
N LYS A 273 13.83 -12.23 2.05
CA LYS A 273 12.87 -11.13 2.28
C LYS A 273 11.51 -11.65 2.70
N SER A 274 11.20 -12.94 2.47
CA SER A 274 9.92 -13.53 2.83
C SER A 274 9.61 -13.43 4.32
N ALA A 275 10.62 -13.39 5.19
CA ALA A 275 10.43 -13.20 6.63
C ALA A 275 9.80 -11.84 6.99
N PHE A 276 9.96 -10.83 6.14
CA PHE A 276 9.33 -9.51 6.31
C PHE A 276 8.00 -9.41 5.57
N LEU A 277 7.82 -10.16 4.48
CA LEU A 277 6.72 -9.96 3.53
C LEU A 277 5.56 -10.93 3.73
N LEU A 278 5.79 -12.08 4.38
CA LEU A 278 4.81 -13.16 4.48
C LEU A 278 4.48 -13.48 5.93
N HIS A 279 3.20 -13.77 6.18
CA HIS A 279 2.73 -14.25 7.47
C HIS A 279 3.42 -15.57 7.86
N PRO A 280 3.66 -15.84 9.17
CA PRO A 280 4.20 -17.11 9.65
C PRO A 280 3.50 -18.37 9.12
N LEU A 281 2.19 -18.29 8.86
CA LEU A 281 1.41 -19.35 8.20
C LEU A 281 1.90 -19.62 6.78
N CYS A 282 2.10 -18.59 5.94
CA CYS A 282 2.68 -18.74 4.61
C CYS A 282 4.13 -19.26 4.67
N LEU A 283 4.87 -18.93 5.74
CA LEU A 283 6.24 -19.39 5.94
C LEU A 283 6.33 -20.83 6.46
N GLY A 284 5.26 -21.37 7.06
CA GLY A 284 5.27 -22.64 7.78
C GLY A 284 6.07 -22.57 9.09
N THR A 285 6.25 -21.38 9.67
CA THR A 285 7.05 -21.14 10.89
C THR A 285 6.19 -20.88 12.13
N GLY A 286 4.87 -20.80 11.97
CA GLY A 286 3.93 -20.62 13.07
C GLY A 286 2.48 -20.84 12.63
N SER A 287 1.61 -21.09 13.59
CA SER A 287 0.17 -21.31 13.38
C SER A 287 -0.72 -20.21 13.97
N SER A 288 -0.15 -19.31 14.76
CA SER A 288 -0.89 -18.21 15.39
C SER A 288 -1.05 -17.04 14.42
N GLN A 289 -2.27 -16.50 14.35
CA GLN A 289 -2.54 -15.16 13.79
C GLN A 289 -2.60 -14.09 14.90
N ILE A 290 -2.26 -14.42 16.14
CA ILE A 290 -2.25 -13.46 17.25
C ILE A 290 -0.80 -12.99 17.47
N GLU A 291 -0.61 -11.68 17.42
CA GLU A 291 0.68 -11.02 17.63
C GLU A 291 0.49 -9.81 18.54
N LYS A 292 1.39 -9.62 19.51
CA LYS A 292 1.30 -8.46 20.41
C LYS A 292 1.80 -7.20 19.70
N ALA A 293 1.05 -6.11 19.86
CA ALA A 293 1.49 -4.80 19.44
C ALA A 293 2.83 -4.42 20.10
N SER A 294 3.69 -3.75 19.33
CA SER A 294 4.91 -3.12 19.82
C SER A 294 4.57 -2.05 20.87
N PRO A 295 5.41 -1.80 21.88
CA PRO A 295 5.24 -0.68 22.81
C PRO A 295 5.66 0.68 22.23
N MET A 296 6.21 0.71 21.00
CA MET A 296 6.70 1.93 20.36
C MET A 296 5.60 2.99 20.19
N THR A 297 5.89 4.23 20.54
CA THR A 297 4.99 5.35 20.28
C THR A 297 5.00 5.71 18.80
N THR A 298 3.99 6.46 18.37
CA THR A 298 3.97 7.05 17.02
C THR A 298 5.24 7.86 16.73
N LYS A 299 5.75 8.57 17.76
CA LYS A 299 7.00 9.32 17.65
C LYS A 299 8.20 8.40 17.39
N ASP A 300 8.31 7.28 18.12
CA ASP A 300 9.45 6.36 17.97
C ASP A 300 9.51 5.75 16.56
N VAL A 301 8.34 5.41 15.99
CA VAL A 301 8.27 4.87 14.62
C VAL A 301 8.63 5.94 13.60
N ILE A 302 8.13 7.16 13.78
CA ILE A 302 8.48 8.32 12.94
C ILE A 302 9.98 8.56 12.98
N ASP A 303 10.57 8.68 14.17
CA ASP A 303 12.01 8.93 14.33
C ASP A 303 12.84 7.83 13.65
N THR A 304 12.43 6.57 13.76
CA THR A 304 13.14 5.45 13.14
C THR A 304 13.04 5.45 11.62
N ALA A 305 11.85 5.70 11.09
CA ALA A 305 11.63 5.82 9.66
C ALA A 305 12.38 7.03 9.08
N GLN A 306 12.41 8.16 9.81
CA GLN A 306 13.19 9.35 9.45
C GLN A 306 14.69 9.06 9.38
N ALA A 307 15.23 8.32 10.35
CA ALA A 307 16.64 7.92 10.35
C ALA A 307 16.99 7.02 9.15
N ALA A 308 16.01 6.33 8.55
CA ALA A 308 16.18 5.54 7.34
C ALA A 308 16.01 6.35 6.04
N MET A 309 15.46 7.57 6.10
CA MET A 309 15.21 8.41 4.93
C MET A 309 16.32 9.44 4.71
N SER A 310 16.67 9.66 3.45
CA SER A 310 17.64 10.70 3.05
C SER A 310 17.10 12.15 3.16
N GLY A 311 15.79 12.33 3.41
CA GLY A 311 15.08 13.62 3.36
C GLY A 311 14.80 14.33 4.70
N GLY A 312 15.11 13.72 5.84
CA GLY A 312 14.93 14.32 7.18
C GLY A 312 13.50 14.29 7.74
N GLY A 313 13.33 14.90 8.93
CA GLY A 313 12.17 14.68 9.81
C GLY A 313 10.81 15.20 9.31
N ASP A 314 10.79 16.45 8.83
CA ASP A 314 9.58 17.10 8.31
C ASP A 314 8.99 16.35 7.11
N TYR A 315 9.83 15.68 6.32
CA TYR A 315 9.42 15.00 5.10
C TYR A 315 8.56 13.76 5.38
N LEU A 316 8.88 13.00 6.43
CA LEU A 316 8.10 11.83 6.82
C LEU A 316 6.79 12.22 7.51
N LEU A 317 6.79 13.20 8.42
CA LEU A 317 5.55 13.70 9.04
C LEU A 317 4.60 14.26 7.97
N PHE A 318 5.15 14.94 6.96
CA PHE A 318 4.41 15.37 5.79
C PHE A 318 3.86 14.18 4.98
N LYS A 319 4.64 13.12 4.75
CA LYS A 319 4.17 11.92 4.03
C LYS A 319 3.09 11.14 4.81
N LEU A 320 3.20 11.04 6.13
CA LEU A 320 2.29 10.24 6.96
C LEU A 320 1.00 10.96 7.36
N PHE A 321 1.03 12.30 7.49
CA PHE A 321 -0.10 13.06 8.04
C PHE A 321 -0.57 14.21 7.13
N GLY A 322 0.10 14.45 6.01
CA GLY A 322 -0.31 15.45 5.02
C GLY A 322 -0.42 16.88 5.57
N GLU A 323 0.32 17.22 6.64
CA GLU A 323 0.31 18.57 7.19
C GLU A 323 0.81 19.57 6.15
N LYS A 324 -0.07 20.49 5.72
CA LYS A 324 0.31 21.59 4.85
C LYS A 324 1.47 22.36 5.52
N LYS A 325 2.64 22.40 4.87
CA LYS A 325 3.58 23.51 5.05
C LYS A 325 2.87 24.79 4.57
N LYS A 326 2.04 25.38 5.43
CA LYS A 326 1.69 26.79 5.29
C LYS A 326 2.97 27.58 5.58
N LYS A 327 3.38 28.34 4.57
CA LYS A 327 4.38 29.43 4.55
C LYS A 327 5.81 29.02 4.20
N GLY A 328 6.30 29.60 3.11
CA GLY A 328 7.72 29.62 2.78
C GLY A 328 8.09 29.69 1.29
N ALA A 329 7.24 30.25 0.41
CA ALA A 329 7.67 30.73 -0.91
C ALA A 329 6.63 31.75 -1.41
N GLN A 330 6.76 33.00 -0.93
CA GLN A 330 6.48 34.17 -1.76
C GLN A 330 7.81 34.60 -2.36
#